data_AF-A0A5R8Y1V4-F1
#
_entry.id   AF-A0A5R8Y1V4-F1
#
_cell.length_a   1.000
_cell.length_b   1.000
_cell.length_c   1.000
_cell.angle_alpha   90.00
_cell.angle_beta   90.00
_cell.angle_gamma   90.00
#
_symmetry.space_group_name_H-M   'P 1'
#
loop_
_entity.id
_entity.type
_entity.pdbx_description
1 polymer ?
#
loop_
_entity_poly.entity_id
_entity_poly.type
_entity_poly.pdbx_seq_one_letter_code
_entity_poly.pdbx_strand_id
1 'polypeptide(L)'
;MSNFLEPKVTKNYKDEIRHIGFELEFANIEIEDVLSILEKKFGFNIKKVNNYLFKIDSKYGDFILELDFELLTQQKIPKNIKELSKKIGIEIKEEDIENIEKIIGELSKDIVPYEISTPPLPLNEVSIIHKIIKELAKNHAKGTKYKIYYAFGLHINIEVISLDVKSLLSYTRAYLILQNYINKDAKIDLARKITPFIDNFKDEYIKYVLDKSYNPSIDEFIEDYLKFNPTRNRSLDLLPILTFINEDKVRAKLPEEKIKPRPAFHYRLSNSMIGKEGWEISEEWNRWILVENLANDKESLNFLAKEYLTHLDNIINLSTWEGKVESWLNH
;
A
#
# COMPACT_ATOMS: atom_id res chain seq x y z
N MET A 1 -20.51 8.39 -10.33
CA MET A 1 -19.91 9.19 -9.24
C MET A 1 -18.92 8.29 -8.53
N SER A 2 -17.71 8.75 -8.23
CA SER A 2 -16.72 7.90 -7.55
C SER A 2 -16.97 7.95 -6.04
N ASN A 3 -17.05 6.80 -5.38
CA ASN A 3 -17.36 6.65 -3.96
C ASN A 3 -16.20 7.04 -3.02
N PHE A 4 -15.23 7.85 -3.47
CA PHE A 4 -14.13 8.31 -2.62
C PHE A 4 -14.67 9.36 -1.65
N LEU A 5 -14.53 9.10 -0.35
CA LEU A 5 -14.82 10.07 0.69
C LEU A 5 -13.75 11.16 0.72
N GLU A 6 -14.16 12.40 0.96
CA GLU A 6 -13.23 13.52 1.11
C GLU A 6 -12.66 13.55 2.54
N PRO A 7 -11.34 13.65 2.73
CA PRO A 7 -10.75 13.79 4.05
C PRO A 7 -11.02 15.18 4.61
N LYS A 8 -11.09 15.29 5.94
CA LYS A 8 -11.25 16.58 6.64
C LYS A 8 -10.11 17.56 6.35
N VAL A 9 -8.89 17.03 6.13
CA VAL A 9 -7.69 17.80 5.82
C VAL A 9 -7.22 17.48 4.40
N THR A 10 -7.42 18.43 3.51
CA THR A 10 -7.13 18.28 2.07
C THR A 10 -5.78 18.82 1.66
N LYS A 11 -5.09 19.53 2.56
CA LYS A 11 -3.78 20.13 2.31
C LYS A 11 -2.62 19.35 2.96
N ASN A 12 -1.46 19.38 2.31
CA ASN A 12 -0.24 18.68 2.74
C ASN A 12 0.61 19.55 3.67
N TYR A 13 1.78 19.02 4.05
CA TYR A 13 2.78 19.69 4.90
C TYR A 13 3.35 21.01 4.32
N LYS A 14 3.04 21.36 3.06
CA LYS A 14 3.41 22.60 2.38
C LYS A 14 2.22 23.54 2.12
N ASP A 15 1.04 23.25 2.68
CA ASP A 15 -0.21 23.99 2.44
C ASP A 15 -0.73 23.90 0.99
N GLU A 16 -0.31 22.87 0.24
CA GLU A 16 -0.77 22.55 -1.12
C GLU A 16 -1.81 21.42 -1.09
N ILE A 17 -2.59 21.22 -2.16
CA ILE A 17 -3.49 20.07 -2.27
C ILE A 17 -2.67 18.78 -2.10
N ARG A 18 -3.15 17.87 -1.26
CA ARG A 18 -2.50 16.57 -1.04
C ARG A 18 -2.51 15.72 -2.29
N HIS A 19 -1.47 14.90 -2.44
CA HIS A 19 -1.38 13.92 -3.50
C HIS A 19 -1.46 12.49 -2.96
N ILE A 20 -2.12 11.61 -3.70
CA ILE A 20 -2.30 10.21 -3.37
C ILE A 20 -1.78 9.36 -4.53
N GLY A 21 -0.79 8.50 -4.26
CA GLY A 21 -0.31 7.53 -5.23
C GLY A 21 -0.98 6.17 -5.05
N PHE A 22 -1.16 5.43 -6.13
CA PHE A 22 -1.68 4.06 -6.10
C PHE A 22 -0.72 3.13 -6.83
N GLU A 23 -0.53 1.93 -6.32
CA GLU A 23 0.18 0.82 -6.96
C GLU A 23 -0.82 -0.35 -6.97
N LEU A 24 -1.12 -0.89 -8.15
CA LEU A 24 -2.13 -1.94 -8.30
C LEU A 24 -1.57 -3.08 -9.14
N GLU A 25 -1.56 -4.27 -8.57
CA GLU A 25 -1.17 -5.49 -9.28
C GLU A 25 -2.38 -6.25 -9.83
N PHE A 26 -2.23 -6.86 -11.01
CA PHE A 26 -3.28 -7.61 -11.71
C PHE A 26 -2.70 -8.55 -12.78
N ALA A 27 -3.52 -9.46 -13.31
CA ALA A 27 -3.15 -10.35 -14.42
C ALA A 27 -4.36 -10.65 -15.33
N ASN A 28 -4.24 -11.67 -16.19
CA ASN A 28 -5.31 -12.16 -17.08
C ASN A 28 -5.73 -11.14 -18.17
N ILE A 29 -4.78 -10.33 -18.63
CA ILE A 29 -4.94 -9.34 -19.71
C ILE A 29 -3.63 -9.21 -20.47
N GLU A 30 -3.66 -8.94 -21.77
CA GLU A 30 -2.45 -8.67 -22.54
C GLU A 30 -1.89 -7.29 -22.26
N ILE A 31 -0.57 -7.14 -22.28
CA ILE A 31 0.06 -5.83 -22.13
C ILE A 31 -0.42 -4.87 -23.22
N GLU A 32 -0.59 -5.33 -24.46
CA GLU A 32 -1.10 -4.54 -25.58
C GLU A 32 -2.53 -4.03 -25.32
N ASP A 33 -3.37 -4.84 -24.67
CA ASP A 33 -4.73 -4.43 -24.31
C ASP A 33 -4.70 -3.37 -23.21
N VAL A 34 -3.85 -3.52 -22.19
CA VAL A 34 -3.63 -2.50 -21.15
C VAL A 34 -3.21 -1.17 -21.79
N LEU A 35 -2.19 -1.21 -22.66
CA LEU A 35 -1.67 -0.01 -23.33
C LEU A 35 -2.74 0.64 -24.23
N SER A 36 -3.47 -0.16 -25.01
CA SER A 36 -4.56 0.28 -25.88
C SER A 36 -5.70 0.93 -25.07
N ILE A 37 -6.02 0.41 -23.88
CA ILE A 37 -7.00 1.01 -22.96
C ILE A 37 -6.51 2.37 -22.48
N LEU A 38 -5.28 2.45 -21.97
CA LEU A 38 -4.69 3.69 -21.46
C LEU A 38 -4.62 4.79 -22.54
N GLU A 39 -4.22 4.42 -23.76
CA GLU A 39 -4.16 5.34 -24.89
C GLU A 39 -5.56 5.75 -25.38
N LYS A 40 -6.42 4.80 -25.76
CA LYS A 40 -7.69 5.10 -26.45
C LYS A 40 -8.79 5.61 -25.54
N LYS A 41 -8.84 5.18 -24.27
CA LYS A 41 -9.89 5.58 -23.32
C LYS A 41 -9.53 6.81 -22.52
N PHE A 42 -8.25 7.04 -22.27
CA PHE A 42 -7.78 8.12 -21.40
C PHE A 42 -6.91 9.16 -22.11
N GLY A 43 -6.53 8.91 -23.37
CA GLY A 43 -5.71 9.84 -24.15
C GLY A 43 -4.27 9.93 -23.62
N PHE A 44 -3.79 8.90 -22.93
CA PHE A 44 -2.43 8.89 -22.40
C PHE A 44 -1.43 8.51 -23.48
N ASN A 45 -0.21 9.02 -23.37
CA ASN A 45 0.84 8.80 -24.35
C ASN A 45 1.82 7.73 -23.86
N ILE A 46 1.92 6.62 -24.60
CA ILE A 46 2.73 5.47 -24.21
C ILE A 46 4.17 5.64 -24.67
N LYS A 47 5.11 5.62 -23.73
CA LYS A 47 6.56 5.56 -23.99
C LYS A 47 7.08 4.20 -23.53
N LYS A 48 7.39 3.32 -24.49
CA LYS A 48 8.02 2.03 -24.22
C LYS A 48 9.45 2.25 -23.76
N VAL A 49 9.79 1.82 -22.53
CA VAL A 49 11.18 1.81 -22.04
C VAL A 49 11.85 0.51 -22.46
N ASN A 50 11.19 -0.63 -22.22
CA ASN A 50 11.56 -1.94 -22.73
C ASN A 50 10.31 -2.84 -22.86
N ASN A 51 10.46 -4.15 -23.08
CA ASN A 51 9.33 -5.09 -23.24
C ASN A 51 8.45 -5.24 -21.98
N TYR A 52 8.95 -4.84 -20.81
CA TYR A 52 8.35 -5.10 -19.49
C TYR A 52 8.17 -3.85 -18.64
N LEU A 53 8.52 -2.69 -19.19
CA LEU A 53 8.44 -1.40 -18.51
C LEU A 53 7.99 -0.34 -19.50
N PHE A 54 6.87 0.29 -19.17
CA PHE A 54 6.25 1.34 -19.95
C PHE A 54 6.04 2.55 -19.06
N LYS A 55 6.41 3.71 -19.60
CA LYS A 55 6.15 5.01 -19.02
C LYS A 55 4.99 5.64 -19.75
N ILE A 56 3.90 5.93 -19.06
CA ILE A 56 2.66 6.44 -19.65
C ILE A 56 2.49 7.90 -19.22
N ASP A 57 2.74 8.80 -20.16
CA ASP A 57 2.67 10.24 -19.98
C ASP A 57 1.20 10.70 -20.00
N SER A 58 0.82 11.54 -19.03
CA SER A 58 -0.54 12.00 -18.82
C SER A 58 -0.55 13.40 -18.19
N LYS A 59 -1.73 14.05 -18.18
CA LYS A 59 -1.90 15.32 -17.47
C LYS A 59 -1.67 15.25 -15.96
N TYR A 60 -1.59 14.05 -15.38
CA TYR A 60 -1.36 13.81 -13.95
C TYR A 60 0.12 13.56 -13.63
N GLY A 61 1.00 13.55 -14.64
CA GLY A 61 2.35 13.02 -14.56
C GLY A 61 2.44 11.61 -15.14
N ASP A 62 3.59 10.98 -14.91
CA ASP A 62 3.92 9.70 -15.52
C ASP A 62 3.38 8.53 -14.69
N PHE A 63 2.50 7.73 -15.28
CA PHE A 63 2.18 6.41 -14.79
C PHE A 63 3.27 5.43 -15.21
N ILE A 64 3.48 4.40 -14.41
CA ILE A 64 4.39 3.30 -14.73
C ILE A 64 3.56 2.03 -14.84
N LEU A 65 3.74 1.29 -15.92
CA LEU A 65 3.21 -0.06 -16.09
C LEU A 65 4.40 -0.99 -16.24
N GLU A 66 4.53 -1.94 -15.34
CA GLU A 66 5.63 -2.88 -15.35
C GLU A 66 5.19 -4.31 -15.09
N LEU A 67 6.03 -5.26 -15.48
CA LEU A 67 5.89 -6.64 -15.05
C LEU A 67 6.45 -6.80 -13.63
N ASP A 68 5.65 -7.32 -12.72
CA ASP A 68 6.08 -7.52 -11.33
C ASP A 68 6.88 -8.83 -11.19
N PHE A 69 8.20 -8.69 -11.33
CA PHE A 69 9.14 -9.80 -11.15
C PHE A 69 9.21 -10.33 -9.73
N GLU A 70 9.02 -9.47 -8.73
CA GLU A 70 9.08 -9.90 -7.34
C GLU A 70 7.96 -10.90 -7.10
N LEU A 71 6.75 -10.58 -7.55
CA LEU A 71 5.61 -11.48 -7.49
C LEU A 71 5.79 -12.73 -8.37
N LEU A 72 6.36 -12.61 -9.57
CA LEU A 72 6.71 -13.78 -10.41
C LEU A 72 7.59 -14.77 -9.66
N THR A 73 8.68 -14.30 -9.05
CA THR A 73 9.63 -15.18 -8.34
C THR A 73 9.05 -15.83 -7.09
N GLN A 74 8.01 -15.24 -6.50
CA GLN A 74 7.31 -15.78 -5.33
C GLN A 74 6.31 -16.88 -5.68
N GLN A 75 5.73 -16.88 -6.89
CA GLN A 75 4.72 -17.85 -7.35
C GLN A 75 5.29 -19.25 -7.74
N LYS A 76 6.42 -19.66 -7.15
CA LYS A 76 7.13 -20.95 -7.35
C LYS A 76 7.78 -21.12 -8.73
N ILE A 77 8.68 -20.21 -9.11
CA ILE A 77 9.65 -20.49 -10.17
C ILE A 77 10.97 -21.00 -9.51
N PRO A 78 11.69 -21.99 -10.07
CA PRO A 78 12.90 -22.58 -9.50
C PRO A 78 13.91 -21.59 -8.89
N LYS A 79 14.65 -22.06 -7.86
CA LYS A 79 15.59 -21.30 -7.01
C LYS A 79 16.55 -20.37 -7.76
N ASN A 80 16.87 -20.68 -9.01
CA ASN A 80 17.78 -19.97 -9.91
C ASN A 80 17.32 -18.53 -10.21
N ILE A 81 16.03 -18.20 -10.01
CA ILE A 81 15.43 -16.91 -10.40
C ILE A 81 15.28 -15.96 -9.21
N LYS A 82 15.33 -16.45 -7.96
CA LYS A 82 15.42 -15.60 -6.76
C LYS A 82 16.68 -14.73 -6.71
N GLU A 83 17.72 -15.12 -7.43
CA GLU A 83 18.92 -14.30 -7.59
C GLU A 83 18.71 -13.14 -8.56
N LEU A 84 17.79 -13.29 -9.52
CA LEU A 84 17.42 -12.25 -10.48
C LEU A 84 16.59 -11.15 -9.80
N SER A 85 15.59 -11.49 -8.97
CA SER A 85 14.79 -10.49 -8.24
C SER A 85 15.59 -9.64 -7.24
N LYS A 86 16.73 -10.16 -6.73
CA LYS A 86 17.67 -9.36 -5.92
C LYS A 86 18.48 -8.35 -6.73
N LYS A 87 18.65 -8.55 -8.04
CA LYS A 87 19.35 -7.64 -8.95
C LYS A 87 18.41 -6.62 -9.60
N ILE A 88 17.13 -6.96 -9.73
CA ILE A 88 16.13 -6.13 -10.40
C ILE A 88 15.69 -4.95 -9.50
N GLY A 89 15.99 -3.74 -9.96
CA GLY A 89 15.78 -2.48 -9.22
C GLY A 89 16.97 -1.51 -9.35
N ILE A 90 18.09 -2.02 -9.84
CA ILE A 90 19.24 -1.27 -10.36
C ILE A 90 19.23 -1.59 -11.86
N GLU A 91 19.16 -0.57 -12.72
CA GLU A 91 19.20 -0.62 -14.20
C GLU A 91 19.16 -2.04 -14.81
N ILE A 92 18.00 -2.42 -15.36
CA ILE A 92 17.81 -3.70 -16.06
C ILE A 92 18.88 -3.82 -17.16
N LYS A 93 19.83 -4.75 -17.00
CA LYS A 93 20.87 -5.00 -18.01
C LYS A 93 20.31 -5.87 -19.12
N GLU A 94 20.91 -5.82 -20.32
CA GLU A 94 20.47 -6.64 -21.46
C GLU A 94 20.42 -8.15 -21.15
N GLU A 95 21.39 -8.65 -20.38
CA GLU A 95 21.44 -10.04 -19.92
C GLU A 95 20.27 -10.43 -18.99
N ASP A 96 19.72 -9.47 -18.23
CA ASP A 96 18.54 -9.71 -17.39
C ASP A 96 17.28 -9.82 -18.26
N ILE A 97 17.20 -9.08 -19.38
CA ILE A 97 16.06 -9.07 -20.31
C ILE A 97 15.88 -10.43 -20.99
N GLU A 98 16.96 -11.07 -21.48
CA GLU A 98 16.87 -12.39 -22.12
C GLU A 98 16.35 -13.48 -21.15
N ASN A 99 16.83 -13.46 -19.91
CA ASN A 99 16.38 -14.39 -18.87
C ASN A 99 14.90 -14.19 -18.53
N ILE A 100 14.46 -12.93 -18.49
CA ILE A 100 13.08 -12.54 -18.29
C ILE A 100 12.19 -13.05 -19.44
N GLU A 101 12.62 -12.87 -20.69
CA GLU A 101 11.89 -13.32 -21.89
C GLU A 101 11.63 -14.82 -21.86
N LYS A 102 12.64 -15.60 -21.47
CA LYS A 102 12.50 -17.06 -21.32
C LYS A 102 11.47 -17.44 -20.26
N ILE A 103 11.52 -16.79 -19.08
CA ILE A 103 10.58 -17.06 -17.98
C ILE A 103 9.14 -16.76 -18.41
N ILE A 104 8.93 -15.63 -19.08
CA ILE A 104 7.60 -15.21 -19.54
C ILE A 104 7.08 -16.12 -20.64
N GLY A 105 7.95 -16.54 -21.57
CA GLY A 105 7.59 -17.50 -22.62
C GLY A 105 7.12 -18.86 -22.08
N GLU A 106 7.56 -19.24 -20.88
CA GLU A 106 7.13 -20.46 -20.19
C GLU A 106 5.80 -20.27 -19.40
N LEU A 107 5.33 -19.03 -19.20
CA LEU A 107 4.14 -18.72 -18.42
C LEU A 107 2.91 -18.47 -19.30
N SER A 108 1.73 -18.85 -18.81
CA SER A 108 0.47 -18.45 -19.43
C SER A 108 0.10 -17.03 -19.03
N LYS A 109 -0.57 -16.29 -19.93
CA LYS A 109 -1.08 -14.91 -19.70
C LYS A 109 -1.94 -14.76 -18.45
N ASP A 110 -2.64 -15.81 -18.06
CA ASP A 110 -3.37 -15.88 -16.79
C ASP A 110 -2.47 -15.60 -15.57
N ILE A 111 -1.18 -15.92 -15.64
CA ILE A 111 -0.25 -15.93 -14.49
C ILE A 111 0.72 -14.75 -14.52
N VAL A 112 0.89 -14.09 -15.67
CA VAL A 112 1.80 -12.96 -15.87
C VAL A 112 1.30 -11.74 -15.06
N PRO A 113 2.02 -11.29 -14.01
CA PRO A 113 1.59 -10.23 -13.14
C PRO A 113 2.08 -8.87 -13.64
N TYR A 114 1.15 -7.94 -13.82
CA TYR A 114 1.45 -6.55 -14.12
C TYR A 114 1.16 -5.68 -12.89
N GLU A 115 1.99 -4.66 -12.68
CA GLU A 115 1.72 -3.57 -11.75
C GLU A 115 1.52 -2.28 -12.55
N ILE A 116 0.45 -1.55 -12.24
CA ILE A 116 0.31 -0.15 -12.64
C ILE A 116 0.48 0.76 -11.43
N SER A 117 1.47 1.63 -11.47
CA SER A 117 1.72 2.65 -10.46
C SER A 117 1.35 4.03 -11.01
N THR A 118 0.64 4.83 -10.23
CA THR A 118 0.28 6.20 -10.60
C THR A 118 1.40 7.18 -10.20
N PRO A 119 1.51 8.34 -10.87
CA PRO A 119 2.15 9.48 -10.21
C PRO A 119 1.33 9.83 -8.94
N PRO A 120 1.87 10.62 -8.00
CA PRO A 120 1.06 11.18 -6.93
C PRO A 120 -0.09 12.01 -7.53
N LEU A 121 -1.32 11.52 -7.44
CA LEU A 121 -2.50 12.16 -8.03
C LEU A 121 -3.03 13.23 -7.08
N PRO A 122 -3.37 14.45 -7.54
CA PRO A 122 -4.05 15.43 -6.70
C PRO A 122 -5.32 14.83 -6.10
N LEU A 123 -5.59 15.11 -4.82
CA LEU A 123 -6.70 14.51 -4.06
C LEU A 123 -8.05 14.65 -4.77
N ASN A 124 -8.30 15.78 -5.44
CA ASN A 124 -9.51 16.05 -6.20
C ASN A 124 -9.60 15.30 -7.55
N GLU A 125 -8.53 14.63 -7.97
CA GLU A 125 -8.42 13.91 -9.25
C GLU A 125 -8.24 12.40 -9.07
N VAL A 126 -8.14 11.88 -7.83
CA VAL A 126 -7.90 10.45 -7.54
C VAL A 126 -8.90 9.51 -8.19
N SER A 127 -10.11 9.98 -8.52
CA SER A 127 -11.13 9.18 -9.22
C SER A 127 -10.68 8.58 -10.55
N ILE A 128 -9.60 9.08 -11.17
CA ILE A 128 -9.04 8.53 -12.41
C ILE A 128 -8.63 7.05 -12.25
N ILE A 129 -8.03 6.67 -11.11
CA ILE A 129 -7.58 5.27 -10.91
C ILE A 129 -8.77 4.31 -10.94
N HIS A 130 -9.91 4.71 -10.38
CA HIS A 130 -11.14 3.92 -10.42
C HIS A 130 -11.66 3.71 -11.84
N LYS A 131 -11.57 4.74 -12.70
CA LYS A 131 -11.96 4.64 -14.10
C LYS A 131 -11.04 3.68 -14.86
N ILE A 132 -9.73 3.78 -14.64
CA ILE A 132 -8.74 2.86 -15.24
C ILE A 132 -9.04 1.42 -14.82
N ILE A 133 -9.19 1.16 -13.52
CA ILE A 133 -9.50 -0.17 -12.97
C ILE A 133 -10.78 -0.74 -13.57
N LYS A 134 -11.84 0.08 -13.73
CA LYS A 134 -13.09 -0.35 -14.35
C LYS A 134 -12.90 -0.77 -15.81
N GLU A 135 -12.11 -0.03 -16.59
CA GLU A 135 -11.84 -0.41 -17.98
C GLU A 135 -10.94 -1.64 -18.08
N LEU A 136 -9.94 -1.79 -17.21
CA LEU A 136 -9.12 -2.99 -17.13
C LEU A 136 -9.97 -4.23 -16.77
N ALA A 137 -10.84 -4.12 -15.76
CA ALA A 137 -11.73 -5.20 -15.34
C ALA A 137 -12.71 -5.62 -16.46
N LYS A 138 -13.24 -4.65 -17.23
CA LYS A 138 -14.09 -4.94 -18.42
C LYS A 138 -13.34 -5.73 -19.50
N ASN A 139 -12.03 -5.57 -19.58
CA ASN A 139 -11.15 -6.29 -20.49
C ASN A 139 -10.45 -7.47 -19.80
N HIS A 140 -11.14 -8.10 -18.85
CA HIS A 140 -10.74 -9.35 -18.20
C HIS A 140 -9.54 -9.28 -17.25
N ALA A 141 -9.04 -8.10 -16.89
CA ALA A 141 -8.03 -7.99 -15.84
C ALA A 141 -8.58 -8.50 -14.50
N LYS A 142 -7.78 -9.30 -13.78
CA LYS A 142 -8.18 -9.98 -12.54
C LYS A 142 -7.13 -9.86 -11.45
N GLY A 143 -7.61 -9.78 -10.21
CA GLY A 143 -6.81 -9.78 -8.99
C GLY A 143 -6.84 -11.11 -8.23
N THR A 144 -6.51 -11.06 -6.94
CA THR A 144 -6.16 -12.19 -6.06
C THR A 144 -7.17 -13.34 -6.01
N LYS A 145 -8.47 -13.08 -6.17
CA LYS A 145 -9.51 -14.11 -5.98
C LYS A 145 -9.68 -15.11 -7.14
N TYR A 146 -9.00 -14.93 -8.27
CA TYR A 146 -9.23 -15.80 -9.42
C TYR A 146 -8.53 -17.17 -9.33
N LYS A 147 -7.36 -17.25 -8.66
CA LYS A 147 -6.67 -18.52 -8.33
C LYS A 147 -5.97 -18.38 -6.98
N ILE A 148 -5.90 -19.49 -6.24
CA ILE A 148 -5.42 -19.60 -4.84
C ILE A 148 -3.99 -19.05 -4.62
N TYR A 149 -3.19 -18.84 -5.66
CA TYR A 149 -1.77 -18.44 -5.58
C TYR A 149 -1.50 -16.98 -6.01
N TYR A 150 -2.51 -16.20 -6.39
CA TYR A 150 -2.32 -14.78 -6.68
C TYR A 150 -2.25 -13.98 -5.38
N ALA A 151 -1.12 -13.35 -5.10
CA ALA A 151 -0.92 -12.49 -3.93
C ALA A 151 -0.92 -11.01 -4.33
N PHE A 152 -1.77 -10.62 -5.29
CA PHE A 152 -1.73 -9.29 -5.89
C PHE A 152 -1.97 -8.19 -4.86
N GLY A 153 -1.03 -7.26 -4.75
CA GLY A 153 -1.07 -6.11 -3.88
C GLY A 153 -1.91 -4.95 -4.41
N LEU A 154 -2.42 -4.15 -3.48
CA LEU A 154 -2.82 -2.77 -3.72
C LEU A 154 -2.11 -1.93 -2.67
N HIS A 155 -1.34 -0.93 -3.09
CA HIS A 155 -0.74 0.02 -2.15
C HIS A 155 -1.26 1.42 -2.41
N ILE A 156 -1.49 2.15 -1.33
CA ILE A 156 -1.87 3.56 -1.36
C ILE A 156 -0.75 4.34 -0.69
N ASN A 157 -0.22 5.33 -1.40
CA ASN A 157 0.78 6.26 -0.91
C ASN A 157 0.08 7.56 -0.54
N ILE A 158 -0.21 7.73 0.74
CA ILE A 158 -0.97 8.87 1.25
C ILE A 158 0.00 9.98 1.65
N GLU A 159 0.04 11.09 0.90
CA GLU A 159 0.85 12.25 1.30
C GLU A 159 0.42 12.77 2.68
N VAL A 160 1.42 13.03 3.52
CA VAL A 160 1.22 13.44 4.91
C VAL A 160 0.72 14.88 5.00
N ILE A 161 -0.13 15.14 5.99
CA ILE A 161 -0.62 16.49 6.28
C ILE A 161 0.45 17.36 6.97
N SER A 162 1.42 16.74 7.64
CA SER A 162 2.49 17.40 8.38
C SER A 162 3.67 16.44 8.59
N LEU A 163 4.89 17.00 8.63
CA LEU A 163 6.11 16.28 9.00
C LEU A 163 6.39 16.36 10.52
N ASP A 164 5.55 17.05 11.29
CA ASP A 164 5.66 17.08 12.76
C ASP A 164 5.44 15.67 13.33
N VAL A 165 6.37 15.24 14.20
CA VAL A 165 6.31 13.93 14.88
C VAL A 165 4.97 13.70 15.58
N LYS A 166 4.32 14.73 16.13
CA LYS A 166 2.99 14.60 16.75
C LYS A 166 1.93 14.18 15.75
N SER A 167 1.98 14.71 14.53
CA SER A 167 1.06 14.32 13.46
C SER A 167 1.34 12.89 13.01
N LEU A 168 2.61 12.54 12.75
CA LEU A 168 3.01 11.20 12.34
C LEU A 168 2.63 10.15 13.39
N LEU A 169 2.85 10.48 14.68
CA LEU A 169 2.50 9.63 15.80
C LEU A 169 0.99 9.45 15.92
N SER A 170 0.18 10.50 15.79
CA SER A 170 -1.28 10.37 15.84
C SER A 170 -1.83 9.46 14.74
N TYR A 171 -1.34 9.61 13.51
CA TYR A 171 -1.72 8.73 12.38
C TYR A 171 -1.27 7.29 12.61
N THR A 172 -0.04 7.09 13.11
CA THR A 172 0.47 5.76 13.46
C THR A 172 -0.41 5.12 14.54
N ARG A 173 -0.69 5.83 15.64
CA ARG A 173 -1.56 5.35 16.72
C ARG A 173 -2.96 4.99 16.21
N ALA A 174 -3.57 5.88 15.43
CA ALA A 174 -4.90 5.64 14.85
C ALA A 174 -4.91 4.38 13.98
N TYR A 175 -3.89 4.18 13.14
CA TYR A 175 -3.78 2.99 12.33
C TYR A 175 -3.63 1.71 13.18
N LEU A 176 -2.75 1.73 14.19
CA LEU A 176 -2.55 0.59 15.08
C LEU A 176 -3.84 0.19 15.81
N ILE A 177 -4.60 1.18 16.28
CA ILE A 177 -5.91 0.99 16.92
C ILE A 177 -6.92 0.38 15.94
N LEU A 178 -6.94 0.84 14.68
CA LEU A 178 -7.95 0.42 13.70
C LEU A 178 -7.56 -0.82 12.88
N GLN A 179 -6.32 -1.30 12.96
CA GLN A 179 -5.78 -2.36 12.10
C GLN A 179 -6.66 -3.61 12.08
N ASN A 180 -7.09 -4.13 13.23
CA ASN A 180 -7.91 -5.34 13.28
C ASN A 180 -9.32 -5.13 12.69
N TYR A 181 -9.93 -3.97 12.95
CA TYR A 181 -11.21 -3.61 12.36
C TYR A 181 -11.12 -3.52 10.83
N ILE A 182 -10.12 -2.79 10.33
CA ILE A 182 -9.84 -2.65 8.89
C ILE A 182 -9.62 -4.01 8.24
N ASN A 183 -8.86 -4.90 8.88
CA ASN A 183 -8.60 -6.25 8.39
C ASN A 183 -9.88 -7.09 8.27
N LYS A 184 -10.75 -7.02 9.29
CA LYS A 184 -12.06 -7.69 9.31
C LYS A 184 -12.97 -7.14 8.21
N ASP A 185 -13.08 -5.81 8.11
CA ASP A 185 -13.95 -5.15 7.14
C ASP A 185 -13.53 -5.42 5.68
N ALA A 186 -12.24 -5.33 5.38
CA ALA A 186 -11.68 -5.69 4.07
C ALA A 186 -11.70 -7.21 3.80
N LYS A 187 -12.22 -8.03 4.72
CA LYS A 187 -12.31 -9.50 4.63
C LYS A 187 -10.95 -10.13 4.32
N ILE A 188 -9.88 -9.57 4.89
CA ILE A 188 -8.50 -9.95 4.61
C ILE A 188 -8.20 -11.39 5.10
N ASP A 189 -8.94 -11.87 6.09
CA ASP A 189 -8.72 -13.18 6.76
C ASP A 189 -8.89 -14.41 5.86
N LEU A 190 -9.60 -14.32 4.73
CA LEU A 190 -9.65 -15.42 3.75
C LEU A 190 -8.40 -15.49 2.85
N ALA A 191 -7.68 -14.38 2.69
CA ALA A 191 -6.51 -14.29 1.79
C ALA A 191 -5.18 -14.45 2.53
N ARG A 192 -5.08 -13.92 3.77
CA ARG A 192 -3.87 -14.03 4.61
C ARG A 192 -3.52 -15.46 5.05
N LYS A 193 -4.46 -16.40 4.99
CA LYS A 193 -4.16 -17.83 5.22
C LYS A 193 -3.23 -18.42 4.15
N ILE A 194 -3.00 -17.69 3.05
CA ILE A 194 -2.34 -18.22 1.85
C ILE A 194 -1.06 -17.44 1.49
N THR A 195 -0.89 -16.18 1.93
CA THR A 195 0.27 -15.35 1.60
C THR A 195 1.00 -14.86 2.88
N PRO A 196 2.33 -15.05 3.01
CA PRO A 196 3.10 -14.66 4.20
C PRO A 196 3.50 -13.18 4.21
N PHE A 197 2.84 -12.34 3.40
CA PHE A 197 3.29 -10.97 3.12
C PHE A 197 2.28 -9.96 3.64
N ILE A 198 2.82 -8.91 4.27
CA ILE A 198 2.16 -7.87 5.05
C ILE A 198 1.79 -8.34 6.46
N ASP A 199 2.75 -8.20 7.39
CA ASP A 199 2.54 -8.51 8.80
C ASP A 199 1.77 -7.39 9.53
N ASN A 200 0.94 -7.80 10.47
CA ASN A 200 0.40 -6.90 11.49
C ASN A 200 1.52 -6.41 12.42
N PHE A 201 1.28 -5.32 13.13
CA PHE A 201 2.21 -4.86 14.15
C PHE A 201 2.14 -5.79 15.37
N LYS A 202 3.29 -6.00 16.01
CA LYS A 202 3.36 -6.81 17.24
C LYS A 202 2.80 -6.01 18.42
N ASP A 203 2.13 -6.71 19.33
CA ASP A 203 1.55 -6.13 20.54
C ASP A 203 2.57 -5.31 21.36
N GLU A 204 3.83 -5.74 21.42
CA GLU A 204 4.89 -4.99 22.12
C GLU A 204 5.07 -3.57 21.56
N TYR A 205 5.10 -3.42 20.24
CA TYR A 205 5.21 -2.12 19.58
C TYR A 205 3.92 -1.32 19.72
N ILE A 206 2.76 -1.99 19.61
CA ILE A 206 1.46 -1.35 19.80
C ILE A 206 1.36 -0.75 21.20
N LYS A 207 1.67 -1.54 22.24
CA LYS A 207 1.67 -1.09 23.63
C LYS A 207 2.65 0.06 23.86
N TYR A 208 3.86 -0.05 23.32
CA TYR A 208 4.88 0.99 23.41
C TYR A 208 4.41 2.34 22.83
N VAL A 209 3.86 2.31 21.61
CA VAL A 209 3.43 3.53 20.91
C VAL A 209 2.13 4.10 21.49
N LEU A 210 1.21 3.26 21.97
CA LEU A 210 -0.06 3.71 22.56
C LEU A 210 0.08 4.20 24.00
N ASP A 211 1.20 3.95 24.67
CA ASP A 211 1.46 4.49 26.01
C ASP A 211 1.35 6.02 25.99
N LYS A 212 0.58 6.56 26.95
CA LYS A 212 0.30 8.00 27.04
C LYS A 212 1.56 8.84 27.29
N SER A 213 2.57 8.25 27.96
CA SER A 213 3.85 8.90 28.23
C SER A 213 4.78 8.93 27.03
N TYR A 214 4.53 8.09 26.00
CA TYR A 214 5.30 8.10 24.77
C TYR A 214 5.04 9.38 23.97
N ASN A 215 5.98 10.32 24.06
CA ASN A 215 5.97 11.61 23.37
C ASN A 215 7.38 11.87 22.82
N PRO A 216 7.80 11.12 21.78
CA PRO A 216 9.15 11.14 21.26
C PRO A 216 9.45 12.42 20.47
N SER A 217 10.72 12.76 20.38
CA SER A 217 11.26 13.57 19.28
C SER A 217 11.16 12.81 17.95
N ILE A 218 11.36 13.51 16.83
CA ILE A 218 11.35 12.85 15.51
C ILE A 218 12.45 11.78 15.40
N ASP A 219 13.61 12.03 16.02
CA ASP A 219 14.74 11.12 16.03
C ASP A 219 14.44 9.84 16.83
N GLU A 220 13.86 9.96 18.02
CA GLU A 220 13.44 8.82 18.83
C GLU A 220 12.35 8.03 18.12
N PHE A 221 11.37 8.70 17.49
CA PHE A 221 10.31 8.04 16.74
C PHE A 221 10.85 7.18 15.58
N ILE A 222 11.87 7.67 14.85
CA ILE A 222 12.55 6.90 13.79
C ILE A 222 13.30 5.70 14.40
N GLU A 223 14.07 5.91 15.46
CA GLU A 223 14.85 4.86 16.11
C GLU A 223 13.98 3.73 16.66
N ASP A 224 12.89 4.10 17.33
CA ASP A 224 11.93 3.14 17.87
C ASP A 224 11.21 2.39 16.75
N TYR A 225 10.77 3.08 15.68
CA TYR A 225 10.18 2.38 14.53
C TYR A 225 11.15 1.35 13.95
N LEU A 226 12.41 1.72 13.71
CA LEU A 226 13.44 0.83 13.15
C LEU A 226 13.81 -0.31 14.10
N LYS A 227 13.75 -0.09 15.42
CA LYS A 227 14.00 -1.12 16.43
C LYS A 227 12.92 -2.20 16.42
N PHE A 228 11.66 -1.81 16.38
CA PHE A 228 10.53 -2.74 16.41
C PHE A 228 10.15 -3.30 15.03
N ASN A 229 10.41 -2.53 13.96
CA ASN A 229 10.01 -2.81 12.58
C ASN A 229 11.18 -2.61 11.59
N PRO A 230 12.27 -3.40 11.68
CA PRO A 230 13.41 -3.31 10.76
C PRO A 230 13.10 -3.97 9.40
N THR A 231 11.96 -3.65 8.79
CA THR A 231 11.50 -4.23 7.53
C THR A 231 10.40 -3.38 6.93
N ARG A 232 10.33 -3.35 5.59
CA ARG A 232 9.16 -2.79 4.88
C ARG A 232 7.91 -3.66 4.98
N ASN A 233 8.00 -4.90 5.48
CA ASN A 233 6.88 -5.86 5.55
C ASN A 233 5.86 -5.54 6.66
N ARG A 234 5.19 -4.38 6.56
CA ARG A 234 4.13 -3.94 7.45
C ARG A 234 2.94 -3.44 6.64
N SER A 235 1.74 -3.59 7.19
CA SER A 235 0.52 -3.09 6.53
C SER A 235 0.46 -1.57 6.48
N LEU A 236 1.17 -0.89 7.38
CA LEU A 236 1.53 0.53 7.24
C LEU A 236 3.06 0.64 7.33
N ASP A 237 3.70 0.77 6.18
CA ASP A 237 5.14 0.95 6.08
C ASP A 237 5.48 2.44 6.22
N LEU A 238 6.25 2.77 7.26
CA LEU A 238 6.71 4.14 7.51
C LEU A 238 8.11 4.39 6.95
N LEU A 239 8.84 3.37 6.49
CA LEU A 239 10.21 3.56 6.00
C LEU A 239 10.31 4.63 4.90
N PRO A 240 9.38 4.77 3.93
CA PRO A 240 9.45 5.82 2.92
C PRO A 240 9.44 7.24 3.50
N ILE A 241 8.56 7.51 4.48
CA ILE A 241 8.46 8.83 5.13
C ILE A 241 9.62 9.06 6.11
N LEU A 242 10.02 8.04 6.87
CA LEU A 242 11.16 8.17 7.80
C LEU A 242 12.47 8.41 7.06
N THR A 243 12.67 7.76 5.90
CA THR A 243 13.85 7.99 5.04
C THR A 243 13.80 9.36 4.38
N PHE A 244 12.60 9.85 4.01
CA PHE A 244 12.44 11.21 3.50
C PHE A 244 12.83 12.28 4.55
N ILE A 245 12.58 12.00 5.82
CA ILE A 245 12.92 12.90 6.94
C ILE A 245 14.41 12.80 7.31
N ASN A 246 14.95 11.58 7.43
CA ASN A 246 16.34 11.35 7.80
C ASN A 246 16.86 10.07 7.15
N GLU A 247 17.38 10.19 5.93
CA GLU A 247 17.86 9.05 5.15
C GLU A 247 19.06 8.37 5.83
N ASP A 248 20.05 9.13 6.29
CA ASP A 248 21.27 8.60 6.91
C ASP A 248 20.95 7.67 8.09
N LYS A 249 20.00 8.07 8.94
CA LYS A 249 19.59 7.27 10.11
C LYS A 249 18.91 5.96 9.70
N VAL A 250 18.02 5.99 8.71
CA VAL A 250 17.36 4.78 8.22
C VAL A 250 18.36 3.85 7.53
N ARG A 251 19.22 4.38 6.66
CA ARG A 251 20.23 3.61 5.91
C ARG A 251 21.32 3.03 6.81
N ALA A 252 21.66 3.69 7.92
CA ALA A 252 22.57 3.11 8.91
C ALA A 252 22.05 1.80 9.51
N LYS A 253 20.72 1.62 9.60
CA LYS A 253 20.09 0.40 10.11
C LYS A 253 19.69 -0.58 8.99
N LEU A 254 19.27 -0.05 7.85
CA LEU A 254 18.71 -0.79 6.71
C LEU A 254 19.43 -0.38 5.41
N PRO A 255 20.72 -0.72 5.24
CA PRO A 255 21.52 -0.25 4.11
C PRO A 255 20.99 -0.77 2.76
N GLU A 256 20.60 -2.04 2.72
CA GLU A 256 20.20 -2.75 1.49
C GLU A 256 18.68 -2.81 1.27
N GLU A 257 17.87 -2.26 2.18
CA GLU A 257 16.42 -2.34 2.07
C GLU A 257 15.92 -1.44 0.91
N LYS A 258 15.08 -1.99 0.03
CA LYS A 258 14.53 -1.25 -1.11
C LYS A 258 13.49 -0.23 -0.63
N ILE A 259 13.94 0.99 -0.37
CA ILE A 259 13.13 2.11 0.10
C ILE A 259 13.23 3.25 -0.91
N LYS A 260 12.07 3.75 -1.38
CA LYS A 260 11.94 4.97 -2.18
C LYS A 260 11.45 6.09 -1.26
N PRO A 261 12.30 7.06 -0.87
CA PRO A 261 11.91 8.14 0.05
C PRO A 261 10.78 8.99 -0.55
N ARG A 262 9.74 9.26 0.24
CA ARG A 262 8.62 10.12 -0.15
C ARG A 262 7.85 10.61 1.09
N PRO A 263 7.24 11.81 1.05
CA PRO A 263 6.49 12.37 2.17
C PRO A 263 5.10 11.73 2.32
N ALA A 264 5.03 10.40 2.36
CA ALA A 264 3.78 9.67 2.34
C ALA A 264 3.79 8.44 3.26
N PHE A 265 2.65 8.17 3.89
CA PHE A 265 2.36 6.88 4.49
C PHE A 265 2.21 5.83 3.38
N HIS A 266 2.96 4.74 3.46
CA HIS A 266 2.83 3.64 2.51
C HIS A 266 1.89 2.58 3.08
N TYR A 267 0.61 2.72 2.76
CA TYR A 267 -0.45 1.82 3.20
C TYR A 267 -0.52 0.62 2.26
N ARG A 268 -0.11 -0.55 2.76
CA ARG A 268 0.03 -1.78 1.98
C ARG A 268 -1.15 -2.71 2.24
N LEU A 269 -1.88 -3.06 1.19
CA LEU A 269 -3.03 -3.97 1.25
C LEU A 269 -2.72 -5.25 0.51
N SER A 270 -3.06 -6.37 1.14
CA SER A 270 -2.70 -7.71 0.66
C SER A 270 -3.47 -8.17 -0.57
N ASN A 271 -4.49 -7.43 -1.04
CA ASN A 271 -5.37 -7.90 -2.12
C ASN A 271 -5.88 -6.77 -3.02
N SER A 272 -5.35 -6.71 -4.23
CA SER A 272 -6.07 -6.19 -5.39
C SER A 272 -7.21 -7.15 -5.74
N MET A 273 -8.45 -6.64 -5.72
CA MET A 273 -9.65 -7.41 -6.06
C MET A 273 -10.25 -6.96 -7.39
N ILE A 274 -9.43 -6.42 -8.30
CA ILE A 274 -9.88 -6.06 -9.65
C ILE A 274 -10.58 -7.23 -10.34
N GLY A 275 -11.68 -6.92 -11.04
CA GLY A 275 -12.54 -7.90 -11.71
C GLY A 275 -13.53 -8.63 -10.80
N LYS A 276 -13.44 -8.48 -9.48
CA LYS A 276 -14.44 -9.01 -8.55
C LYS A 276 -15.67 -8.12 -8.54
N GLU A 277 -16.85 -8.72 -8.70
CA GLU A 277 -18.11 -8.01 -8.62
C GLU A 277 -18.26 -7.28 -7.26
N GLY A 278 -18.71 -6.02 -7.34
CA GLY A 278 -18.95 -5.17 -6.18
C GLY A 278 -17.71 -4.61 -5.50
N TRP A 279 -16.48 -4.95 -5.92
CA TRP A 279 -15.28 -4.32 -5.36
C TRP A 279 -14.97 -2.99 -6.05
N GLU A 280 -14.68 -1.97 -5.27
CA GLU A 280 -14.18 -0.68 -5.74
C GLU A 280 -12.94 -0.27 -4.93
N ILE A 281 -11.91 0.23 -5.62
CA ILE A 281 -10.69 0.75 -4.97
C ILE A 281 -10.99 1.88 -3.96
N SER A 282 -12.09 2.61 -4.15
CA SER A 282 -12.53 3.64 -3.20
C SER A 282 -12.87 3.09 -1.83
N GLU A 283 -13.26 1.82 -1.70
CA GLU A 283 -13.51 1.21 -0.38
C GLU A 283 -12.25 1.22 0.49
N GLU A 284 -11.09 0.95 -0.11
CA GLU A 284 -9.81 0.96 0.60
C GLU A 284 -9.39 2.36 1.03
N TRP A 285 -9.62 3.35 0.16
CA TRP A 285 -9.46 4.75 0.52
C TRP A 285 -10.39 5.16 1.67
N ASN A 286 -11.65 4.72 1.62
CA ASN A 286 -12.63 5.05 2.65
C ASN A 286 -12.27 4.43 4.02
N ARG A 287 -11.63 3.26 4.04
CA ARG A 287 -11.04 2.69 5.26
C ARG A 287 -9.91 3.55 5.80
N TRP A 288 -9.07 4.09 4.93
CA TRP A 288 -8.03 5.03 5.34
C TRP A 288 -8.61 6.34 5.92
N ILE A 289 -9.74 6.82 5.42
CA ILE A 289 -10.44 7.98 5.99
C ILE A 289 -10.81 7.77 7.47
N LEU A 290 -11.08 6.52 7.91
CA LEU A 290 -11.30 6.22 9.33
C LEU A 290 -10.05 6.51 10.16
N VAL A 291 -8.87 6.17 9.63
CA VAL A 291 -7.57 6.46 10.25
C VAL A 291 -7.36 7.97 10.34
N GLU A 292 -7.63 8.71 9.27
CA GLU A 292 -7.50 10.17 9.29
C GLU A 292 -8.46 10.81 10.29
N ASN A 293 -9.71 10.36 10.35
CA ASN A 293 -10.71 10.88 11.27
C ASN A 293 -10.29 10.68 12.72
N LEU A 294 -9.79 9.48 13.07
CA LEU A 294 -9.32 9.20 14.41
C LEU A 294 -8.02 9.95 14.74
N ALA A 295 -7.07 10.01 13.80
CA ALA A 295 -5.79 10.69 14.00
C ALA A 295 -5.94 12.19 14.27
N ASN A 296 -6.98 12.81 13.71
CA ASN A 296 -7.30 14.23 13.87
C ASN A 296 -8.33 14.50 14.97
N ASP A 297 -8.82 13.47 15.67
CA ASP A 297 -9.67 13.59 16.85
C ASP A 297 -8.90 13.14 18.10
N LYS A 298 -8.29 14.11 18.78
CA LYS A 298 -7.45 13.86 19.96
C LYS A 298 -8.22 13.21 21.11
N GLU A 299 -9.51 13.51 21.28
CA GLU A 299 -10.31 12.94 22.36
C GLU A 299 -10.59 11.46 22.08
N SER A 300 -11.11 11.16 20.90
CA SER A 300 -11.36 9.78 20.46
C SER A 300 -10.07 8.95 20.42
N LEU A 301 -8.96 9.52 19.93
CA LEU A 301 -7.67 8.82 19.86
C LEU A 301 -7.17 8.41 21.25
N ASN A 302 -7.23 9.32 22.24
CA ASN A 302 -6.80 9.01 23.60
C ASN A 302 -7.73 8.01 24.28
N PHE A 303 -9.04 8.13 24.07
CA PHE A 303 -10.03 7.19 24.59
C PHE A 303 -9.81 5.78 24.04
N LEU A 304 -9.75 5.65 22.71
CA LEU A 304 -9.56 4.35 22.06
C LEU A 304 -8.18 3.75 22.34
N ALA A 305 -7.12 4.56 22.45
CA ALA A 305 -5.79 4.07 22.84
C ALA A 305 -5.84 3.40 24.23
N LYS A 306 -6.48 4.04 25.22
CA LYS A 306 -6.64 3.47 26.57
C LYS A 306 -7.48 2.20 26.54
N GLU A 307 -8.60 2.21 25.82
CA GLU A 307 -9.48 1.04 25.69
C GLU A 307 -8.78 -0.13 25.01
N TYR A 308 -7.93 0.14 24.01
CA TYR A 308 -7.21 -0.90 23.29
C TYR A 308 -6.08 -1.50 24.13
N LEU A 309 -5.29 -0.67 24.83
CA LEU A 309 -4.31 -1.16 25.81
C LEU A 309 -4.96 -2.08 26.85
N THR A 310 -6.09 -1.66 27.42
CA THR A 310 -6.87 -2.48 28.36
C THR A 310 -7.31 -3.80 27.72
N HIS A 311 -7.76 -3.77 26.46
CA HIS A 311 -8.14 -4.98 25.73
C HIS A 311 -6.95 -5.94 25.54
N LEU A 312 -5.76 -5.42 25.25
CA LEU A 312 -4.53 -6.20 25.04
C LEU A 312 -3.91 -6.75 26.35
N ASP A 313 -4.24 -6.17 27.50
CA ASP A 313 -3.79 -6.66 28.81
C ASP A 313 -4.76 -7.68 29.45
N ASN A 314 -6.03 -7.68 29.00
CA ASN A 314 -7.03 -8.59 29.49
C ASN A 314 -6.86 -10.01 28.93
N ILE A 315 -6.84 -11.01 29.82
CA ILE A 315 -6.82 -12.43 29.45
C ILE A 315 -8.16 -12.86 28.84
N ILE A 316 -9.27 -12.30 29.33
CA ILE A 316 -10.63 -12.56 28.84
C ILE A 316 -11.29 -11.22 28.50
N ASN A 317 -11.76 -11.08 27.27
CA ASN A 317 -12.51 -9.93 26.80
C ASN A 317 -13.98 -10.31 26.53
N LEU A 318 -14.92 -9.51 27.04
CA LEU A 318 -16.37 -9.74 26.86
C LEU A 318 -16.86 -9.38 25.45
N SER A 319 -16.11 -8.53 24.73
CA SER A 319 -16.37 -8.16 23.35
C SER A 319 -15.06 -8.17 22.54
N THR A 320 -15.17 -8.38 21.23
CA THR A 320 -14.00 -8.25 20.35
C THR A 320 -13.63 -6.78 20.17
N TRP A 321 -12.36 -6.51 19.87
CA TRP A 321 -11.91 -5.14 19.62
C TRP A 321 -12.63 -4.50 18.44
N GLU A 322 -12.87 -5.25 17.38
CA GLU A 322 -13.59 -4.78 16.19
C GLU A 322 -15.02 -4.37 16.53
N GLY A 323 -15.71 -5.10 17.41
CA GLY A 323 -17.05 -4.71 17.88
C GLY A 323 -17.05 -3.41 18.70
N LYS A 324 -15.97 -3.14 19.45
CA LYS A 324 -15.80 -1.85 20.15
C LYS A 324 -15.59 -0.71 19.15
N VAL A 325 -14.77 -0.91 18.12
CA VAL A 325 -14.55 0.07 17.04
C VAL A 325 -15.84 0.32 16.26
N GLU A 326 -16.59 -0.72 15.91
CA GLU A 326 -17.92 -0.60 15.26
C GLU A 326 -18.89 0.24 16.10
N SER A 327 -18.88 0.05 17.42
CA SER A 327 -19.72 0.86 18.32
C SER A 327 -19.31 2.33 18.29
N TRP A 328 -18.00 2.63 18.33
CA TRP A 328 -17.50 4.00 18.23
C TRP A 328 -17.85 4.66 16.88
N LEU A 329 -17.76 3.94 15.77
CA LEU A 329 -18.10 4.47 14.44
C LEU A 329 -19.58 4.83 14.26
N ASN A 330 -20.47 4.25 15.07
CA ASN A 330 -21.92 4.47 15.00
C ASN A 330 -22.44 5.56 15.97
N HIS A 331 -21.55 6.17 16.76
CA HIS A 331 -21.84 7.30 17.65
C HIS A 331 -21.21 8.57 17.09
#